data_AF-A0A923PXV4-F1
#
_entry.id   AF-A0A923PXV4-F1
#
_cell.length_a   1.000
_cell.length_b   1.000
_cell.length_c   1.000
_cell.angle_alpha   90.00
_cell.angle_beta   90.00
_cell.angle_gamma   90.00
#
_symmetry.space_group_name_H-M   'P 1'
#
loop_
_entity.id
_entity.type
_entity.pdbx_description
1 polymer ?
#
loop_
_entity_poly.entity_id
_entity_poly.type
_entity_poly.pdbx_seq_one_letter_code
_entity_poly.pdbx_strand_id
1 'polypeptide(L)' 'MMKFAELPLRDAVEQSNRRNATRLVIADAAFAERKIGGTFAEDQVEAFVRLLERDGEVTAERRGAREIVLRRAP' A
#
# COMPACT_ATOMS: atom_id res chain seq x y z
N MET A 1 6.60 -4.08 -14.47
CA MET A 1 6.08 -2.74 -14.15
C MET A 1 4.58 -2.77 -14.33
N MET A 2 3.81 -2.58 -13.26
CA MET A 2 2.37 -2.34 -13.36
C MET A 2 2.09 -0.87 -13.02
N LYS A 3 1.28 -0.21 -13.85
CA LYS A 3 0.73 1.10 -13.56
C LYS A 3 -0.58 0.87 -12.82
N PHE A 4 -0.59 1.15 -11.52
CA PHE A 4 -1.78 1.03 -10.68
C PHE A 4 -2.74 2.21 -10.83
N ALA A 5 -2.55 3.05 -11.85
CA ALA A 5 -2.97 4.45 -11.89
C ALA A 5 -4.47 4.73 -11.67
N GLU A 6 -5.32 3.72 -11.58
CA GLU A 6 -6.77 3.89 -11.41
C GLU A 6 -7.44 2.84 -10.50
N LEU A 7 -6.65 2.01 -9.81
CA LEU A 7 -7.18 0.95 -8.95
C LEU A 7 -7.39 1.44 -7.50
N PRO A 8 -8.43 0.96 -6.80
CA PRO A 8 -8.58 1.13 -5.35
C PRO A 8 -7.37 0.63 -4.58
N LEU A 9 -7.00 1.31 -3.48
CA LEU A 9 -5.90 0.90 -2.59
C LEU A 9 -6.06 -0.55 -2.11
N ARG A 10 -7.29 -0.98 -1.81
CA ARG A 10 -7.57 -2.38 -1.43
C ARG A 10 -7.09 -3.39 -2.47
N ASP A 11 -7.31 -3.12 -3.76
CA ASP A 11 -6.97 -4.07 -4.83
C ASP A 11 -5.45 -4.12 -5.03
N ALA A 12 -4.76 -2.99 -4.88
CA ALA A 12 -3.31 -2.93 -4.89
C ALA A 12 -2.70 -3.71 -3.71
N VAL A 13 -3.23 -3.51 -2.51
CA VAL A 13 -2.81 -4.21 -1.29
C VAL A 13 -3.02 -5.72 -1.40
N GLU A 14 -4.16 -6.15 -1.92
CA GLU A 14 -4.43 -7.58 -2.13
C GLU A 14 -3.46 -8.22 -3.13
N GLN A 15 -3.12 -7.53 -4.21
CA GLN A 15 -2.16 -8.03 -5.21
C GLN A 15 -0.76 -8.13 -4.63
N SER A 16 -0.31 -7.10 -3.90
CA SER A 16 0.96 -7.14 -3.17
C SER A 16 0.99 -8.27 -2.15
N ASN A 17 -0.07 -8.44 -1.34
CA ASN A 17 -0.15 -9.51 -0.35
C ASN A 17 -0.16 -10.91 -0.95
N ARG A 18 -0.71 -11.08 -2.15
CA ARG A 18 -0.69 -12.37 -2.86
C ARG A 18 0.71 -12.77 -3.31
N ARG A 19 1.58 -11.80 -3.60
CA ARG A 19 2.91 -12.04 -4.19
C ARG A 19 4.06 -11.94 -3.19
N ASN A 20 3.82 -11.41 -2.00
CA ASN A 20 4.86 -11.11 -1.03
C ASN A 20 4.58 -11.77 0.33
N ALA A 21 5.66 -12.14 1.03
CA ALA A 21 5.57 -12.65 2.39
C ALA A 21 5.18 -11.56 3.40
N THR A 22 5.51 -10.30 3.10
CA THR A 22 5.11 -9.13 3.88
C THR A 22 3.65 -8.78 3.59
N ARG A 23 2.85 -8.72 4.65
CA ARG A 23 1.43 -8.39 4.62
C ARG A 23 1.22 -6.89 4.83
N LEU A 24 0.55 -6.25 3.89
CA LEU A 24 0.01 -4.92 4.00
C LEU A 24 -1.42 -5.00 4.56
N VAL A 25 -1.72 -4.19 5.57
CA VAL A 25 -3.05 -4.11 6.20
C VAL A 25 -3.52 -2.67 6.12
N ILE A 26 -4.73 -2.42 5.61
CA ILE A 26 -5.31 -1.07 5.58
C ILE A 26 -6.10 -0.87 6.86
N ALA A 27 -5.79 0.18 7.63
CA ALA A 27 -6.42 0.43 8.92
C ALA A 27 -7.84 1.00 8.83
N ASP A 28 -8.21 1.60 7.69
CA ASP A 28 -9.49 2.29 7.50
C ASP A 28 -10.15 1.88 6.18
N ALA A 29 -11.42 1.48 6.24
CA ALA A 29 -12.17 0.98 5.09
C ALA A 29 -12.49 2.08 4.06
N ALA A 30 -12.75 3.32 4.49
CA ALA A 30 -13.01 4.42 3.57
C ALA A 30 -11.74 4.81 2.80
N PHE A 31 -10.58 4.76 3.46
CA PHE A 31 -9.28 4.93 2.82
C PHE A 31 -8.97 3.80 1.83
N ALA A 32 -9.44 2.57 2.07
CA ALA A 32 -9.22 1.43 1.20
C ALA A 32 -9.87 1.56 -0.19
N GLU A 33 -10.95 2.33 -0.32
CA GLU A 33 -11.65 2.58 -1.60
C GLU A 33 -11.01 3.71 -2.42
N ARG A 34 -10.06 4.44 -1.84
CA ARG A 34 -9.41 5.56 -2.49
C ARG A 34 -8.54 5.08 -3.65
N LYS A 35 -8.67 5.73 -4.80
CA LYS A 35 -7.78 5.52 -5.93
C LYS A 35 -6.40 6.09 -5.61
N ILE A 36 -5.38 5.26 -5.80
CA ILE A 36 -3.99 5.67 -5.64
C ILE A 36 -3.30 5.62 -7.00
N GLY A 37 -2.69 6.74 -7.37
CA GLY A 37 -1.92 6.88 -8.59
C GLY A 37 -0.45 6.53 -8.35
N GLY A 38 0.16 5.78 -9.25
CA GLY A 38 1.59 5.46 -9.13
C GLY A 38 2.05 4.37 -10.09
N THR A 39 3.35 4.32 -10.33
CA THR A 39 4.00 3.19 -11.01
C THR A 39 4.98 2.58 -10.02
N PHE A 40 4.75 1.32 -9.65
CA PHE A 40 5.66 0.57 -8.79
C PHE A 40 5.65 -0.92 -9.17
N ALA A 41 6.64 -1.64 -8.68
CA ALA A 41 6.77 -3.07 -8.90
C ALA A 41 6.01 -3.82 -7.79
N GLU A 42 5.15 -4.77 -8.18
CA GLU A 42 4.23 -5.48 -7.27
C GLU A 42 4.95 -6.39 -6.27
N ASP A 43 6.18 -6.78 -6.59
CA ASP A 43 7.10 -7.60 -5.79
C ASP A 43 7.99 -6.75 -4.86
N GLN A 44 7.82 -5.43 -4.85
CA GLN A 44 8.59 -4.52 -4.01
C GLN A 44 7.68 -3.77 -3.02
N VAL A 45 7.23 -4.48 -1.99
CA VAL A 45 6.35 -3.93 -0.93
C VAL A 45 6.92 -2.66 -0.29
N GLU A 46 8.21 -2.65 0.04
CA GLU A 46 8.85 -1.48 0.65
C GLU A 46 8.89 -0.26 -0.29
N ALA A 47 9.09 -0.48 -1.59
CA ALA A 47 9.06 0.60 -2.57
C ALA A 47 7.64 1.17 -2.73
N PHE A 48 6.63 0.31 -2.71
CA PHE A 48 5.22 0.73 -2.70
C PHE A 48 4.89 1.59 -1.48
N VAL A 49 5.26 1.13 -0.28
CA VAL A 49 5.02 1.85 0.98
C VAL A 49 5.68 3.22 0.95
N ARG A 50 6.95 3.31 0.54
CA ARG A 50 7.67 4.60 0.44
C ARG A 50 7.01 5.57 -0.53
N LEU A 51 6.41 5.09 -1.61
CA LEU A 51 5.68 5.94 -2.55
C LEU A 51 4.42 6.52 -1.92
N LEU A 52 3.67 5.69 -1.18
CA LEU A 52 2.48 6.13 -0.44
C LEU A 52 2.84 7.17 0.63
N GLU A 53 3.94 6.96 1.36
CA GLU A 53 4.42 7.92 2.37
C GLU A 53 4.90 9.24 1.75
N ARG A 54 5.48 9.21 0.55
CA ARG A 54 6.00 10.40 -0.13
C ARG A 54 4.92 11.42 -0.51
N ASP A 55 3.73 10.95 -0.85
CA ASP A 55 2.60 11.85 -1.17
C ASP A 55 2.06 12.55 0.09
N GLY A 56 2.47 12.09 1.28
CA GLY A 56 2.10 12.67 2.56
C GLY A 56 0.69 12.33 3.02
N GLU A 57 -0.09 11.61 2.21
CA GLU A 57 -1.47 11.22 2.54
C GLU A 57 -1.55 9.92 3.35
N VAL A 58 -0.46 9.17 3.42
CA VAL A 58 -0.40 7.83 4.00
C VAL A 58 0.76 7.74 4.97
N THR A 59 0.53 7.10 6.11
CA THR A 59 1.57 6.70 7.06
C THR A 59 1.60 5.19 7.15
N ALA A 60 2.78 4.60 7.13
CA ALA A 60 2.95 3.16 7.26
C ALA A 60 3.59 2.78 8.60
N GLU A 61 2.87 2.00 9.40
CA GLU A 61 3.36 1.48 10.67
C GLU A 61 3.81 0.03 10.49
N ARG A 62 5.11 -0.21 10.64
CA ARG A 62 5.67 -1.57 10.56
C ARG A 62 5.43 -2.29 11.89
N ARG A 63 4.71 -3.42 11.83
CA ARG A 63 4.37 -4.27 12.97
C ARG A 63 5.11 -5.59 12.87
N GLY A 64 6.13 -5.77 13.70
CA GLY A 64 6.98 -6.96 13.65
C GLY A 64 7.74 -7.08 12.33
N ALA A 65 8.05 -8.32 11.92
CA ALA A 65 8.97 -8.58 10.82
C ALA A 65 8.31 -8.64 9.43
N ARG A 66 6.98 -8.80 9.34
CA ARG A 66 6.28 -9.09 8.07
C ARG A 66 4.91 -8.43 7.96
N GLU A 67 4.59 -7.44 8.79
CA GLU A 67 3.33 -6.73 8.70
C GLU A 67 3.57 -5.21 8.63
N ILE A 68 2.85 -4.55 7.75
CA ILE A 68 2.86 -3.10 7.59
C ILE A 68 1.41 -2.62 7.54
N VAL A 69 1.05 -1.76 8.48
CA VAL A 69 -0.28 -1.17 8.59
C VAL A 69 -0.27 0.19 7.91
N LEU A 70 -1.06 0.33 6.85
CA LEU A 70 -1.27 1.57 6.12
C LEU A 70 -2.41 2.35 6.77
N ARG A 71 -2.15 3.61 7.08
CA ARG A 71 -3.09 4.54 7.70
C ARG A 71 -3.12 5.83 6.90
N ARG A 72 -4.24 6.53 6.94
CA ARG A 72 -4.27 7.91 6.44
C ARG A 72 -3.38 8.77 7.36
N ALA A 73 -2.53 9.60 6.77
CA ALA A 73 -1.78 10.59 7.51
C ALA A 73 -2.73 11.65 8.12
N PRO A 74 -2.42 12.19 9.31
CA PRO A 74 -3.22 13.21 9.97
C PRO A 74 -3.33 14.52 9.18
#